data_AF-A0A6B0R8B1-F1
#
_entry.id   AF-A0A6B0R8B1-F1
#
_cell.length_a   1.000
_cell.length_b   1.000
_cell.length_c   1.000
_cell.angle_alpha   90.00
_cell.angle_beta   90.00
_cell.angle_gamma   90.00
#
_symmetry.space_group_name_H-M   'P 1'
#
loop_
_entity.id
_entity.type
_entity.pdbx_description
1 polymer ?
#
loop_
_entity_poly.entity_id
_entity_poly.type
_entity_poly.pdbx_seq_one_letter_code
_entity_poly.pdbx_strand_id
1 'polypeptide(L)'
;MKKGEKDIPGLTDTSVPHCLGPKRARRIRKFFSLSKEDDICQYVVRKPLNKDSKKPRTKAPKIQHLVTPRVLQHKRRRIALKKQRTKKNKEEAAEYAKLLAKRMKEAKEKWQEQIAKRQRLSSLVEESFYF
;
A
#
# COMPACT_ATOMS: atom_id res chain seq x y z
N MET A 1 -39.79 -20.23 -5.14
CA MET A 1 -41.19 -19.79 -5.25
C MET A 1 -41.49 -19.45 -6.69
N LYS A 2 -42.60 -19.93 -7.26
CA LYS A 2 -43.06 -19.62 -8.63
C LYS A 2 -44.40 -18.91 -8.55
N LYS A 3 -44.64 -17.96 -9.45
CA LYS A 3 -45.94 -17.27 -9.57
C LYS A 3 -46.99 -18.27 -10.08
N GLY A 4 -48.21 -18.21 -9.54
CA GLY A 4 -49.36 -19.00 -10.00
C GLY A 4 -49.97 -18.42 -11.29
N GLU A 5 -51.05 -19.06 -11.76
CA GLU A 5 -51.64 -18.77 -13.07
C GLU A 5 -52.50 -17.48 -13.09
N LYS A 6 -53.10 -17.11 -11.95
CA LYS A 6 -53.91 -15.90 -11.79
C LYS A 6 -53.14 -14.83 -11.03
N ASP A 7 -53.32 -13.59 -11.47
CA ASP A 7 -52.79 -12.42 -10.79
C ASP A 7 -53.61 -12.09 -9.54
N ILE A 8 -52.90 -11.71 -8.48
CA ILE A 8 -53.45 -11.31 -7.19
C ILE A 8 -53.46 -9.77 -7.11
N PRO A 9 -54.65 -9.16 -6.95
CA PRO A 9 -54.77 -7.72 -6.89
C PRO A 9 -53.99 -7.11 -5.74
N GLY A 10 -53.27 -6.03 -6.03
CA GLY A 10 -52.42 -5.31 -5.08
C GLY A 10 -51.04 -5.96 -4.82
N LEU A 11 -50.76 -7.17 -5.32
CA LEU A 11 -49.45 -7.82 -5.15
C LEU A 11 -48.72 -8.05 -6.46
N THR A 12 -49.36 -8.68 -7.45
CA THR A 12 -48.73 -8.98 -8.74
C THR A 12 -49.17 -8.05 -9.87
N ASP A 13 -50.20 -7.25 -9.63
CA ASP A 13 -50.80 -6.35 -10.62
C ASP A 13 -49.96 -5.11 -10.91
N THR A 14 -49.17 -4.68 -9.93
CA THR A 14 -48.34 -3.48 -10.07
C THR A 14 -46.86 -3.83 -9.98
N SER A 15 -46.06 -3.31 -10.92
CA SER A 15 -44.60 -3.44 -10.88
C SER A 15 -43.99 -2.10 -10.47
N VAL A 16 -43.27 -2.11 -9.33
CA VAL A 16 -42.57 -0.93 -8.83
C VAL A 16 -41.11 -1.02 -9.24
N PRO A 17 -40.58 -0.05 -10.03
CA PRO A 17 -39.18 -0.08 -10.43
C PRO A 17 -38.26 0.16 -9.24
N HIS A 18 -37.05 -0.41 -9.30
CA HIS A 18 -36.04 -0.13 -8.28
C HIS A 18 -35.58 1.33 -8.34
N CYS A 19 -35.68 2.03 -7.21
CA CYS A 19 -35.38 3.45 -7.09
C CYS A 19 -33.91 3.82 -7.35
N LEU A 20 -32.97 2.89 -7.20
CA LEU A 20 -31.53 3.13 -7.30
C LEU A 20 -30.84 2.10 -8.19
N GLY A 21 -29.94 2.59 -9.04
CA GLY A 21 -29.07 1.75 -9.86
C GLY A 21 -27.80 1.28 -9.13
N PRO A 22 -27.02 0.39 -9.78
CA PRO A 22 -25.76 -0.09 -9.24
C PRO A 22 -24.71 1.04 -9.09
N LYS A 23 -23.98 1.05 -7.96
CA LYS A 23 -22.94 2.07 -7.64
C LYS A 23 -21.49 1.61 -7.87
N ARG A 24 -21.23 0.31 -7.71
CA ARG A 24 -19.86 -0.24 -7.83
C ARG A 24 -19.55 -0.52 -9.30
N ALA A 25 -18.33 -0.17 -9.74
CA ALA A 25 -17.85 -0.39 -11.11
C ALA A 25 -18.18 -1.80 -11.65
N ARG A 26 -17.84 -2.87 -10.89
CA ARG A 26 -18.13 -4.26 -11.29
C ARG A 26 -19.63 -4.57 -11.46
N ARG A 27 -20.49 -3.97 -10.63
CA ARG A 27 -21.94 -4.20 -10.72
C ARG A 27 -22.54 -3.47 -11.92
N ILE A 28 -22.05 -2.28 -12.25
CA ILE A 28 -22.48 -1.53 -13.43
C ILE A 28 -22.09 -2.30 -14.70
N ARG A 29 -20.84 -2.82 -14.77
CA ARG A 29 -20.42 -3.67 -15.90
C ARG A 29 -21.30 -4.89 -16.08
N LYS A 30 -21.61 -5.61 -14.99
CA LYS A 30 -22.50 -6.78 -15.05
C LYS A 30 -23.93 -6.41 -15.49
N PHE A 31 -24.42 -5.26 -15.06
CA PHE A 31 -25.80 -4.82 -15.33
C PHE A 31 -26.01 -4.48 -16.82
N PHE A 32 -25.02 -3.86 -17.46
CA PHE A 32 -25.06 -3.49 -18.88
C PHE A 32 -24.29 -4.46 -19.79
N SER A 33 -23.84 -5.59 -19.27
CA SER A 33 -23.00 -6.56 -20.01
C SER A 33 -21.77 -5.93 -20.69
N LEU A 34 -21.15 -4.94 -20.04
CA LEU A 34 -19.98 -4.22 -20.56
C LEU A 34 -18.69 -5.03 -20.42
N SER A 35 -17.76 -4.80 -21.34
CA SER A 35 -16.38 -5.27 -21.25
C SER A 35 -15.59 -4.52 -20.16
N LYS A 36 -14.33 -4.90 -19.96
CA LYS A 36 -13.48 -4.28 -18.92
C LYS A 36 -12.88 -2.96 -19.41
N GLU A 37 -12.74 -2.82 -20.72
CA GLU A 37 -12.14 -1.71 -21.45
C GLU A 37 -13.12 -0.54 -21.57
N ASP A 38 -14.42 -0.82 -21.55
CA ASP A 38 -15.47 0.20 -21.66
C ASP A 38 -15.48 1.20 -20.49
N ASP A 39 -15.73 2.48 -20.82
CA ASP A 39 -15.88 3.53 -19.83
C ASP A 39 -17.26 3.45 -19.14
N ILE A 40 -17.23 3.02 -17.88
CA ILE A 40 -18.41 2.87 -17.03
C ILE A 40 -19.10 4.22 -16.74
N CYS A 41 -18.37 5.34 -16.78
CA CYS A 41 -18.89 6.64 -16.34
C CYS A 41 -20.10 7.11 -17.17
N GLN A 42 -20.15 6.69 -18.44
CA GLN A 42 -21.22 7.02 -19.37
C GLN A 42 -22.51 6.23 -19.09
N TYR A 43 -22.37 4.99 -18.62
CA TYR A 43 -23.49 4.05 -18.43
C TYR A 43 -24.09 4.09 -17.01
N VAL A 44 -23.77 5.09 -16.19
CA VAL A 44 -24.35 5.21 -14.84
C VAL A 44 -25.80 5.67 -14.93
N VAL A 45 -26.72 4.88 -14.37
CA VAL A 45 -28.14 5.25 -14.25
C VAL A 45 -28.29 6.55 -13.45
N ARG A 46 -28.90 7.57 -14.08
CA ARG A 46 -29.14 8.89 -13.49
C ARG A 46 -30.58 9.00 -13.03
N LYS A 47 -30.80 9.55 -11.83
CA LYS A 47 -32.13 9.83 -11.29
C LYS A 47 -32.56 11.24 -11.68
N PRO A 48 -33.69 11.43 -12.38
CA PRO A 48 -34.27 12.76 -12.57
C PRO A 48 -34.83 13.28 -11.24
N LEU A 49 -34.58 14.56 -10.95
CA LEU A 49 -35.13 15.29 -9.82
C LEU A 49 -35.97 16.44 -10.38
N ASN A 50 -37.28 16.22 -10.44
CA ASN A 50 -38.25 17.24 -10.79
C ASN A 50 -38.86 17.75 -9.48
N LYS A 51 -38.54 18.98 -9.10
CA LYS A 51 -39.17 19.68 -7.96
C LYS A 51 -39.85 20.92 -8.53
N ASP A 52 -41.09 21.17 -8.12
CA ASP A 52 -41.98 22.17 -8.76
C ASP A 52 -41.37 23.58 -8.83
N SER A 53 -40.50 23.94 -7.88
CA SER A 53 -39.87 25.27 -7.81
C SER A 53 -38.45 25.35 -8.39
N LYS A 54 -37.90 24.27 -8.96
CA LYS A 54 -36.51 24.23 -9.43
C LYS A 54 -36.39 23.61 -10.82
N LYS A 55 -35.45 24.13 -11.62
CA LYS A 55 -35.13 23.58 -12.94
C LYS A 55 -34.86 22.06 -12.83
N PRO A 56 -35.37 21.26 -13.79
CA PRO A 56 -35.18 19.81 -13.77
C PRO A 56 -33.69 19.48 -13.80
N ARG A 57 -33.24 18.61 -12.88
CA ARG A 57 -31.83 18.20 -12.77
C ARG A 57 -31.71 16.70 -12.61
N THR A 58 -30.67 16.11 -13.19
CA THR A 58 -30.35 14.70 -12.97
C THR A 58 -29.23 14.53 -11.95
N LYS A 59 -29.28 13.46 -11.14
CA LYS A 59 -28.21 13.07 -10.22
C LYS A 59 -27.69 11.68 -10.54
N ALA A 60 -26.37 11.56 -10.55
CA ALA A 60 -25.66 10.29 -10.68
C ALA A 60 -24.98 9.93 -9.35
N PRO A 61 -24.92 8.64 -8.97
CA PRO A 61 -24.13 8.19 -7.83
C PRO A 61 -22.62 8.30 -8.12
N LYS A 62 -21.83 8.61 -7.08
CA LYS A 62 -20.36 8.49 -7.16
C LYS A 62 -19.96 7.03 -7.31
N ILE A 63 -19.33 6.69 -8.43
CA ILE A 63 -18.89 5.33 -8.73
C ILE A 63 -17.83 4.90 -7.71
N GLN A 64 -18.01 3.71 -7.13
CA GLN A 64 -17.04 3.10 -6.23
C GLN A 64 -16.21 2.04 -6.97
N HIS A 65 -14.97 1.85 -6.51
CA HIS A 65 -14.01 0.87 -7.06
C HIS A 65 -13.69 1.08 -8.55
N LEU A 66 -13.76 2.32 -9.03
CA LEU A 66 -13.23 2.71 -10.32
C LEU A 66 -11.70 2.88 -10.22
N VAL A 67 -10.97 2.37 -11.20
CA VAL A 67 -9.53 2.63 -11.31
C VAL A 67 -9.34 4.07 -11.77
N THR A 68 -8.79 4.91 -10.90
CA THR A 68 -8.56 6.35 -11.19
C THR A 68 -7.06 6.66 -11.17
N PRO A 69 -6.60 7.74 -11.85
CA PRO A 69 -5.20 8.16 -11.82
C PRO A 69 -4.65 8.33 -10.41
N ARG A 70 -5.49 8.81 -9.48
CA ARG A 70 -5.15 8.94 -8.05
C ARG A 70 -4.85 7.60 -7.38
N VAL A 71 -5.64 6.56 -7.68
CA VAL A 71 -5.39 5.20 -7.16
C VAL A 71 -4.07 4.64 -7.71
N LEU A 72 -3.78 4.88 -9.00
CA LEU A 72 -2.50 4.49 -9.61
C LEU A 72 -1.33 5.23 -8.98
N GLN A 73 -1.45 6.53 -8.73
CA GLN A 73 -0.45 7.34 -8.05
C GLN A 73 -0.19 6.83 -6.62
N HIS A 74 -1.24 6.54 -5.84
CA HIS A 74 -1.09 5.98 -4.50
C HIS A 74 -0.38 4.62 -4.51
N LYS A 75 -0.65 3.78 -5.53
CA LYS A 75 0.04 2.49 -5.71
C LYS A 75 1.52 2.69 -6.01
N ARG A 76 1.86 3.61 -6.93
CA ARG A 76 3.26 3.99 -7.25
C ARG A 76 3.99 4.50 -6.01
N ARG A 77 3.38 5.43 -5.26
CA ARG A 77 3.93 5.97 -4.00
C ARG A 77 4.21 4.88 -2.98
N ARG A 78 3.29 3.93 -2.79
CA ARG A 78 3.47 2.80 -1.86
C ARG A 78 4.71 1.98 -2.20
N ILE A 79 4.88 1.66 -3.49
CA ILE A 79 6.04 0.89 -3.96
C ILE A 79 7.33 1.70 -3.78
N ALA A 80 7.32 3.00 -4.11
CA ALA A 80 8.48 3.87 -3.93
C ALA A 80 8.92 3.95 -2.46
N LEU A 81 7.99 4.11 -1.52
CA LEU A 81 8.30 4.13 -0.09
C LEU A 81 8.91 2.82 0.40
N LYS A 82 8.45 1.67 -0.10
CA LYS A 82 9.06 0.36 0.23
C LYS A 82 10.50 0.30 -0.26
N LYS A 83 10.75 0.71 -1.51
CA LYS A 83 12.11 0.78 -2.08
C LYS A 83 13.02 1.71 -1.26
N GLN A 84 12.53 2.90 -0.91
CA GLN A 84 13.27 3.87 -0.11
C GLN A 84 13.65 3.31 1.26
N ARG A 85 12.73 2.62 1.95
CA ARG A 85 13.01 1.97 3.24
C ARG A 85 14.09 0.89 3.12
N THR A 86 13.97 0.02 2.12
CA THR A 86 14.98 -1.03 1.89
C THR A 86 16.36 -0.45 1.56
N LYS A 87 16.41 0.61 0.75
CA LYS A 87 17.66 1.34 0.44
C LYS A 87 18.28 1.92 1.71
N LYS A 88 17.48 2.64 2.52
CA LYS A 88 17.92 3.24 3.79
C LYS A 88 18.53 2.18 4.72
N ASN A 89 17.82 1.08 4.97
CA ASN A 89 18.32 0.03 5.85
C ASN A 89 19.62 -0.62 5.33
N LYS A 90 19.77 -0.75 4.01
CA LYS A 90 21.02 -1.28 3.41
C LYS A 90 22.19 -0.31 3.59
N GLU A 91 21.94 0.99 3.43
CA GLU A 91 22.95 2.04 3.64
C GLU A 91 23.38 2.11 5.10
N GLU A 92 22.44 2.12 6.04
CA GLU A 92 22.72 2.12 7.49
C GLU A 92 23.50 0.88 7.94
N ALA A 93 23.12 -0.31 7.44
CA ALA A 93 23.86 -1.54 7.73
C ALA A 93 25.30 -1.51 7.20
N ALA A 94 25.50 -0.98 5.99
CA ALA A 94 26.83 -0.84 5.41
C ALA A 94 27.69 0.19 6.16
N GLU A 95 27.09 1.29 6.62
CA GLU A 95 27.76 2.30 7.44
C GLU A 95 28.17 1.74 8.81
N TYR A 96 27.25 1.03 9.48
CA TYR A 96 27.53 0.39 10.76
C TYR A 96 28.63 -0.67 10.64
N ALA A 97 28.61 -1.49 9.59
CA ALA A 97 29.66 -2.49 9.35
C ALA A 97 31.06 -1.86 9.19
N LYS A 98 31.15 -0.71 8.50
CA LYS A 98 32.41 0.05 8.39
C LYS A 98 32.89 0.57 9.74
N LEU A 99 31.98 1.13 10.55
CA LEU A 99 32.30 1.62 11.88
C LEU A 99 32.80 0.49 12.78
N LEU A 100 32.13 -0.66 12.75
CA LEU A 100 32.48 -1.83 13.54
C LEU A 100 33.87 -2.35 13.15
N ALA A 101 34.17 -2.46 11.86
CA ALA A 101 35.49 -2.87 11.38
C ALA A 101 36.60 -1.96 11.89
N LYS A 102 36.39 -0.63 11.89
CA LYS A 102 37.33 0.35 12.46
C LYS A 102 37.56 0.12 13.96
N ARG A 103 36.49 -0.02 14.74
CA ARG A 103 36.59 -0.23 16.20
C ARG A 103 37.27 -1.56 16.56
N MET A 104 37.00 -2.62 15.82
CA MET A 104 37.65 -3.92 16.03
C MET A 104 39.15 -3.86 15.71
N LYS A 105 39.53 -3.12 14.66
CA LYS A 105 40.94 -2.89 14.31
C LYS A 105 41.68 -2.12 15.42
N GLU A 106 41.11 -1.01 15.88
CA GLU A 106 41.67 -0.20 16.98
C GLU A 106 41.82 -1.02 18.28
N ALA A 107 40.83 -1.85 18.62
CA ALA A 107 40.90 -2.71 19.79
C ALA A 107 42.00 -3.78 19.66
N LYS A 108 42.16 -4.37 18.47
CA LYS A 108 43.21 -5.35 18.19
C LYS A 108 44.60 -4.71 18.28
N GLU A 109 44.79 -3.51 17.75
CA GLU A 109 46.05 -2.77 17.82
C GLU A 109 46.42 -2.45 19.28
N LYS A 110 45.47 -1.96 20.09
CA LYS A 110 45.68 -1.73 21.54
C LYS A 110 46.05 -3.00 22.28
N TRP A 111 45.41 -4.13 21.97
CA TRP A 111 45.73 -5.40 22.59
C TRP A 111 47.15 -5.87 22.24
N GLN A 112 47.55 -5.74 20.97
CA GLN A 112 48.92 -6.05 20.55
C GLN A 112 49.96 -5.12 21.20
N GLU A 113 49.67 -3.84 21.35
CA GLU A 113 50.54 -2.89 22.06
C GLU A 113 50.74 -3.29 23.53
N GLN A 114 49.68 -3.71 24.23
CA GLN A 114 49.78 -4.21 25.60
C GLN A 114 50.62 -5.50 25.70
N ILE A 115 50.46 -6.44 24.75
CA ILE A 115 51.28 -7.66 24.69
C ILE A 115 52.75 -7.30 24.47
N ALA A 116 53.05 -6.43 23.50
CA ALA A 116 54.41 -6.00 23.21
C ALA A 116 55.04 -5.30 24.42
N LYS A 117 54.29 -4.47 25.14
CA LYS A 117 54.75 -3.85 26.39
C LYS A 117 55.05 -4.88 27.46
N ARG A 118 54.19 -5.90 27.64
CA ARG A 118 54.42 -7.00 28.59
C ARG A 118 55.67 -7.81 28.24
N GLN A 119 55.88 -8.13 26.96
CA GLN A 119 57.07 -8.86 26.50
C GLN A 119 58.35 -8.08 26.77
N ARG A 120 58.38 -6.78 26.44
CA ARG A 120 59.53 -5.90 26.75
C ARG A 120 59.85 -5.83 28.24
N LEU A 121 58.83 -5.75 29.10
CA LEU A 121 59.03 -5.75 30.54
C LEU A 121 59.59 -7.09 31.03
N SER A 122 59.11 -8.21 30.47
CA SER A 122 59.59 -9.55 30.82
C SER A 122 61.07 -9.74 30.44
N SER A 123 61.48 -9.30 29.25
CA SER A 123 62.88 -9.42 28.82
C SER A 123 63.83 -8.57 29.67
N LEU A 124 63.41 -7.37 30.06
CA LEU A 124 64.20 -6.52 30.96
C LEU A 124 64.39 -7.14 32.35
N VAL A 125 63.37 -7.85 32.86
CA VAL A 125 63.46 -8.57 34.14
C VAL A 125 64.39 -9.78 34.03
N GLU A 126 64.34 -10.54 32.94
CA GLU A 126 65.28 -11.64 32.71
C GLU A 126 66.73 -11.14 32.64
N GLU A 127 67.01 -10.07 31.88
CA GLU A 127 68.35 -9.47 31.81
C GLU A 127 68.88 -9.03 33.18
N SER A 128 68.00 -8.51 34.05
CA SER A 128 68.37 -8.11 35.42
C SER A 128 68.62 -9.27 36.39
N PHE A 129 68.23 -10.50 36.02
CA PHE A 129 68.43 -11.69 36.85
C PHE A 129 69.72 -12.43 36.51
N TYR A 130 70.31 -12.16 35.34
CA TYR A 130 71.55 -12.75 34.86
C TYR A 130 72.80 -11.87 35.10
N PHE A 131 72.64 -10.71 35.73
CA PHE A 131 73.71 -9.78 36.13
C PHE A 131 73.66 -9.53 37.63
#